data_AF-A0A413PP88-F1
#
_entry.id   AF-A0A413PP88-F1
#
_cell.length_a   1.000
_cell.length_b   1.000
_cell.length_c   1.000
_cell.angle_alpha   90.00
_cell.angle_beta   90.00
_cell.angle_gamma   90.00
#
_symmetry.space_group_name_H-M   'P 1'
#
loop_
_entity.id
_entity.type
_entity.pdbx_description
1 polymer ?
#
loop_
_entity_poly.entity_id
_entity_poly.type
_entity_poly.pdbx_seq_one_letter_code
_entity_poly.pdbx_strand_id
1 'polypeptide(L)'
;MYLTKFTNITIHLIYKYNNTSKKLYSVSKLDNTACEIVSAKKNRLTLHHGEQPAETGWLTWKMSYKFRNNKLVLTNATTSTVKSTIGYSRKDSYSKLFRKNIFVTAKKLRFYNGKKLAFTVPKGKQVTLKKLTLSKGNIYLQFQYGKKTGWISVNNKNYDFESPYFKKVNSRLAG
;
A
#
# COMPACT_ATOMS: atom_id res chain seq x y z
N MET A 1 -22.71 -10.19 -12.75
CA MET A 1 -21.54 -11.09 -12.78
C MET A 1 -20.34 -10.28 -13.26
N TYR A 2 -19.21 -10.32 -12.54
CA TYR A 2 -17.97 -9.64 -12.92
C TYR A 2 -16.96 -10.72 -13.31
N LEU A 3 -16.30 -10.56 -14.46
CA LEU A 3 -15.33 -11.52 -15.00
C LEU A 3 -13.99 -10.79 -15.21
N THR A 4 -12.89 -11.45 -14.85
CA THR A 4 -11.52 -10.98 -15.08
C THR A 4 -10.85 -11.84 -16.17
N LYS A 5 -10.11 -11.20 -17.08
CA LYS A 5 -9.28 -11.85 -18.10
C LYS A 5 -7.82 -11.46 -17.85
N PHE A 6 -6.94 -12.44 -17.73
CA PHE A 6 -5.49 -12.24 -17.58
C PHE A 6 -4.80 -12.53 -18.91
N THR A 7 -4.05 -11.56 -19.43
CA THR A 7 -3.13 -11.72 -20.58
C THR A 7 -1.84 -10.98 -20.27
N ASN A 8 -0.73 -11.36 -20.91
CA ASN A 8 0.68 -10.91 -20.69
C ASN A 8 0.97 -9.38 -20.82
N ILE A 9 -0.05 -8.55 -20.84
CA ILE A 9 0.01 -7.10 -20.64
C ILE A 9 -1.06 -6.82 -19.59
N THR A 10 -0.64 -6.57 -18.34
CA THR A 10 -1.55 -6.54 -17.18
C THR A 10 -2.47 -5.33 -17.18
N ILE A 11 -3.53 -5.36 -17.99
CA ILE A 11 -4.60 -4.36 -17.97
C ILE A 11 -5.75 -4.94 -17.12
N HIS A 12 -5.77 -4.58 -15.84
CA HIS A 12 -6.84 -4.95 -14.92
C HIS A 12 -8.12 -4.15 -15.21
N LEU A 13 -8.88 -4.55 -16.24
CA LEU A 13 -10.16 -3.93 -16.56
C LEU A 13 -11.29 -4.57 -15.74
N ILE A 14 -12.15 -3.74 -15.14
CA ILE A 14 -13.45 -4.20 -14.65
C ILE A 14 -14.44 -4.13 -15.79
N TYR A 15 -15.15 -5.24 -16.02
CA TYR A 15 -16.26 -5.30 -16.94
C TYR A 15 -17.59 -5.39 -16.22
N LYS A 16 -18.62 -4.75 -16.77
CA LYS A 16 -20.02 -4.94 -16.37
C LYS A 16 -20.77 -5.61 -17.51
N TYR A 17 -21.62 -6.58 -17.18
CA TYR A 17 -22.48 -7.25 -18.14
C TYR A 17 -23.75 -6.43 -18.39
N ASN A 18 -24.07 -6.19 -19.66
CA ASN A 18 -25.33 -5.58 -20.08
C ASN A 18 -26.33 -6.68 -20.45
N ASN A 19 -27.41 -6.81 -19.69
CA ASN A 19 -28.43 -7.83 -19.93
C ASN A 19 -29.24 -7.61 -21.22
N THR A 20 -29.35 -6.37 -21.70
CA THR A 20 -30.08 -6.00 -22.92
C THR A 20 -29.25 -6.31 -24.15
N SER A 21 -28.02 -5.79 -24.23
CA SER A 21 -27.14 -6.00 -25.40
C SER A 21 -26.38 -7.31 -25.38
N LYS A 22 -26.48 -8.08 -24.28
CA LYS A 22 -25.74 -9.34 -24.03
C LYS A 22 -24.21 -9.20 -24.13
N LYS A 23 -23.68 -7.98 -23.95
CA LYS A 23 -22.25 -7.66 -24.09
C LYS A 23 -21.62 -7.23 -22.76
N LEU A 24 -20.33 -7.50 -22.62
CA LEU A 24 -19.48 -6.93 -21.57
C LEU A 24 -18.94 -5.57 -22.01
N TYR A 25 -18.97 -4.60 -21.11
CA TYR A 25 -18.35 -3.29 -21.33
C TYR A 25 -17.38 -2.96 -20.21
N SER A 26 -16.21 -2.43 -20.58
CA SER A 26 -15.21 -1.96 -19.62
C SER A 26 -15.76 -0.73 -18.89
N VAL A 27 -15.73 -0.76 -17.56
CA VAL A 27 -16.24 0.32 -16.70
C VAL A 27 -15.12 1.04 -15.94
N SER A 28 -13.97 0.39 -15.77
CA SER A 28 -12.83 1.02 -15.08
C SER A 28 -11.54 0.26 -15.33
N LYS A 29 -10.42 0.99 -15.34
CA LYS A 29 -9.08 0.41 -15.18
C LYS A 29 -8.76 0.40 -13.68
N LEU A 30 -8.31 -0.73 -13.15
CA LEU A 30 -7.77 -0.77 -11.79
C LEU A 30 -6.39 -0.10 -11.76
N ASP A 31 -6.06 0.43 -10.58
CA ASP A 31 -4.73 0.92 -10.26
C ASP A 31 -3.70 -0.22 -10.39
N ASN A 32 -2.46 0.10 -10.80
CA ASN A 32 -1.38 -0.89 -10.97
C ASN A 32 -1.04 -1.62 -9.67
N THR A 33 -1.42 -1.07 -8.53
CA THR A 33 -1.26 -1.71 -7.22
C THR A 33 -2.35 -2.73 -6.90
N ALA A 34 -3.45 -2.78 -7.65
CA ALA A 34 -4.57 -3.68 -7.37
C ALA A 34 -4.23 -5.11 -7.81
N CYS A 35 -4.31 -6.06 -6.88
CA CYS A 35 -3.96 -7.46 -7.15
C CYS A 35 -5.19 -8.35 -7.37
N GLU A 36 -6.22 -8.20 -6.53
CA GLU A 36 -7.39 -9.09 -6.52
C GLU A 36 -8.66 -8.40 -5.98
N ILE A 37 -9.82 -8.93 -6.38
CA ILE A 37 -11.12 -8.56 -5.80
C ILE A 37 -11.35 -9.45 -4.57
N VAL A 38 -11.40 -8.82 -3.39
CA VAL A 38 -11.64 -9.52 -2.10
C VAL A 38 -13.14 -9.65 -1.82
N SER A 39 -13.95 -8.71 -2.30
CA SER A 39 -15.40 -8.72 -2.10
C SER A 39 -16.10 -7.88 -3.17
N ALA A 40 -17.21 -8.38 -3.69
CA ALA A 40 -18.13 -7.66 -4.56
C ALA A 40 -19.54 -7.69 -3.98
N LYS A 41 -20.09 -6.51 -3.69
CA LYS A 41 -21.51 -6.29 -3.31
C LYS A 41 -22.14 -5.37 -4.35
N LYS A 42 -23.48 -5.32 -4.42
CA LYS A 42 -24.26 -4.62 -5.47
C LYS A 42 -23.59 -3.37 -6.07
N ASN A 43 -23.17 -2.42 -5.23
CA ASN A 43 -22.52 -1.17 -5.66
C ASN A 43 -21.15 -0.92 -5.01
N ARG A 44 -20.53 -1.94 -4.42
CA ARG A 44 -19.27 -1.80 -3.66
C ARG A 44 -18.29 -2.91 -4.01
N LEU A 45 -17.03 -2.54 -4.15
CA LEU A 45 -15.92 -3.44 -4.39
C LEU A 45 -14.87 -3.23 -3.30
N THR A 46 -14.28 -4.31 -2.80
CA THR A 46 -13.08 -4.22 -1.98
C THR A 46 -11.97 -4.93 -2.73
N LEU A 47 -10.88 -4.20 -2.96
CA LEU A 47 -9.70 -4.71 -3.64
C LEU A 47 -8.59 -4.92 -2.62
N HIS A 48 -7.82 -5.98 -2.82
CA HIS A 48 -6.50 -6.12 -2.24
C HIS A 48 -5.50 -5.42 -3.15
N HIS A 49 -4.53 -4.77 -2.53
CA HIS A 49 -3.44 -4.08 -3.19
C HIS A 49 -2.10 -4.56 -2.66
N GLY A 50 -1.07 -4.41 -3.48
CA GLY A 50 0.31 -4.70 -3.14
C GLY A 50 1.25 -3.77 -3.90
N GLU A 51 2.29 -3.30 -3.22
CA GLU A 51 3.39 -2.55 -3.83
C GLU A 51 4.66 -2.71 -3.00
N GLN A 52 5.81 -2.53 -3.64
CA GLN A 52 7.13 -2.63 -3.02
C GLN A 52 7.86 -1.28 -3.01
N PRO A 53 7.48 -0.31 -2.15
CA PRO A 53 8.30 0.89 -1.96
C PRO A 53 9.72 0.52 -1.48
N ALA A 54 10.76 1.10 -2.07
CA ALA A 54 12.15 0.83 -1.69
C ALA A 54 12.41 1.10 -0.19
N GLU A 55 11.70 2.06 0.39
CA GLU A 55 11.82 2.46 1.79
C GLU A 55 11.40 1.36 2.77
N THR A 56 10.39 0.57 2.43
CA THR A 56 9.72 -0.37 3.35
C THR A 56 9.63 -1.80 2.84
N GLY A 57 9.96 -2.03 1.57
CA GLY A 57 9.69 -3.26 0.85
C GLY A 57 8.21 -3.54 0.68
N TRP A 58 7.88 -4.78 0.33
CA TRP A 58 6.51 -5.22 0.04
C TRP A 58 5.53 -4.91 1.16
N LEU A 59 4.49 -4.19 0.78
CA LEU A 59 3.32 -3.88 1.56
C LEU A 59 2.09 -4.42 0.85
N THR A 60 1.10 -4.84 1.63
CA THR A 60 -0.24 -5.16 1.13
C THR A 60 -1.29 -4.43 1.93
N TRP A 61 -2.43 -4.10 1.30
CA TRP A 61 -3.53 -3.43 1.97
C TRP A 61 -4.85 -3.67 1.25
N LYS A 62 -5.95 -3.25 1.86
CA LYS A 62 -7.29 -3.29 1.26
C LYS A 62 -7.84 -1.88 1.08
N MET A 63 -8.45 -1.63 -0.08
CA MET A 63 -9.17 -0.40 -0.40
C MET A 63 -10.61 -0.71 -0.78
N SER A 64 -11.52 0.16 -0.35
CA SER A 64 -12.93 0.08 -0.70
C SER A 64 -13.28 1.07 -1.78
N TYR A 65 -14.10 0.62 -2.72
CA TYR A 65 -14.54 1.37 -3.87
C TYR A 65 -16.06 1.28 -4.00
N LYS A 66 -16.62 2.27 -4.67
CA LYS A 66 -18.04 2.32 -5.03
C LYS A 66 -18.19 2.66 -6.50
N PHE A 67 -19.23 2.11 -7.12
CA PHE A 67 -19.61 2.54 -8.46
C PHE A 67 -20.37 3.87 -8.38
N ARG A 68 -19.91 4.87 -9.13
CA ARG A 68 -20.59 6.14 -9.37
C ARG A 68 -20.48 6.50 -10.84
N ASN A 69 -21.60 6.79 -11.49
CA ASN A 69 -21.66 7.17 -12.91
C ASN A 69 -20.87 6.20 -13.80
N ASN A 70 -21.11 4.89 -13.63
CA ASN A 70 -20.40 3.80 -14.33
C ASN A 70 -18.88 3.78 -14.16
N LYS A 71 -18.32 4.49 -13.17
CA LYS A 71 -16.89 4.46 -12.82
C LYS A 71 -16.68 3.90 -11.43
N LEU A 72 -15.57 3.21 -11.23
CA LEU A 72 -15.13 2.80 -9.90
C LEU A 72 -14.43 3.98 -9.21
N VAL A 73 -14.90 4.36 -8.03
CA VAL A 73 -14.38 5.50 -7.27
C VAL A 73 -13.97 5.04 -5.87
N LEU A 74 -12.74 5.38 -5.49
CA LEU A 74 -12.19 5.08 -4.16
C LEU A 74 -13.06 5.75 -3.08
N THR A 75 -13.44 5.02 -2.04
CA THR A 75 -14.29 5.58 -0.97
C THR A 75 -13.50 6.38 0.05
N ASN A 76 -12.28 5.93 0.36
CA ASN A 76 -11.36 6.60 1.26
C ASN A 76 -9.93 6.31 0.77
N ALA A 77 -9.11 7.35 0.67
CA ALA A 77 -7.72 7.21 0.27
C ALA A 77 -6.82 6.67 1.39
N THR A 78 -7.33 6.65 2.63
CA THR A 78 -6.62 6.19 3.83
C THR A 78 -7.15 4.84 4.30
N THR A 79 -6.25 3.93 4.63
CA THR A 79 -6.57 2.59 5.14
C THR A 79 -5.68 2.22 6.33
N SER A 80 -6.23 1.48 7.29
CA SER A 80 -5.51 0.89 8.42
C SER A 80 -5.17 -0.59 8.21
N THR A 81 -5.57 -1.14 7.07
CA THR A 81 -5.37 -2.57 6.75
C THR A 81 -3.97 -2.89 6.24
N VAL A 82 -3.10 -1.87 6.12
CA VAL A 82 -1.75 -2.03 5.58
C VAL A 82 -0.91 -3.00 6.42
N LYS A 83 -0.22 -3.92 5.74
CA LYS A 83 0.63 -4.94 6.31
C LYS A 83 1.96 -5.00 5.56
N SER A 84 3.04 -5.17 6.32
CA SER A 84 4.33 -5.52 5.77
C SER A 84 4.40 -7.03 5.50
N THR A 85 4.82 -7.41 4.30
CA THR A 85 4.97 -8.82 3.90
C THR A 85 6.42 -9.25 3.73
N ILE A 86 7.38 -8.33 3.85
CA ILE A 86 8.83 -8.65 3.82
C ILE A 86 9.31 -9.47 5.02
N GLY A 87 8.46 -9.68 6.02
CA GLY A 87 8.76 -10.53 7.17
C GLY A 87 8.77 -12.04 6.85
N TYR A 88 8.39 -12.46 5.64
CA TYR A 88 8.33 -13.88 5.26
C TYR A 88 9.55 -14.36 4.48
N SER A 89 10.43 -13.47 4.03
CA SER A 89 11.59 -13.85 3.20
C SER A 89 12.74 -14.49 3.98
N ARG A 90 12.83 -14.31 5.30
CA ARG A 90 13.94 -14.79 6.14
C ARG A 90 13.46 -15.22 7.53
N LYS A 91 14.28 -16.01 8.24
CA LYS A 91 14.04 -16.47 9.62
C LYS A 91 14.95 -15.72 10.62
N ASP A 92 14.90 -14.39 10.65
CA ASP A 92 15.66 -13.56 11.60
C ASP A 92 14.77 -12.72 12.53
N SER A 93 15.40 -12.01 13.47
CA SER A 93 14.70 -11.14 14.43
C SER A 93 13.92 -10.00 13.76
N TYR A 94 14.45 -9.42 12.68
CA TYR A 94 13.77 -8.36 11.92
C TYR A 94 12.52 -8.88 11.22
N SER A 95 12.55 -10.12 10.73
CA SER A 95 11.42 -10.76 10.07
C SER A 95 10.23 -10.90 11.02
N LYS A 96 10.49 -11.21 12.30
CA LYS A 96 9.46 -11.24 13.35
C LYS A 96 8.86 -9.85 13.60
N LEU A 97 9.66 -8.78 13.52
CA LEU A 97 9.21 -7.40 13.66
C LEU A 97 8.34 -6.97 12.48
N PHE A 98 8.79 -7.22 11.25
CA PHE A 98 8.06 -6.85 10.04
C PHE A 98 6.67 -7.50 9.98
N ARG A 99 6.52 -8.77 10.36
CA ARG A 99 5.20 -9.44 10.46
C ARG A 99 4.24 -8.73 11.42
N LYS A 100 4.77 -8.00 12.40
CA LYS A 100 4.01 -7.18 13.36
C LYS A 100 3.89 -5.71 12.93
N ASN A 101 4.24 -5.37 11.69
CA ASN A 101 4.33 -4.00 11.17
C ASN A 101 5.36 -3.13 11.90
N ILE A 102 6.34 -3.72 12.57
CA ILE A 102 7.37 -2.99 13.31
C ILE A 102 8.62 -2.86 12.45
N PHE A 103 9.13 -1.65 12.35
CA PHE A 103 10.34 -1.30 11.61
C PHE A 103 11.36 -0.64 12.54
N VAL A 104 12.65 -0.92 12.33
CA VAL A 104 13.75 -0.29 13.08
C VAL A 104 14.39 0.76 12.19
N THR A 105 14.49 1.99 12.64
CA THR A 105 15.12 3.08 11.87
C THR A 105 16.61 2.80 11.61
N ALA A 106 17.05 2.94 10.37
CA ALA A 106 18.47 2.87 9.99
C ALA A 106 19.18 4.22 10.07
N LYS A 107 18.41 5.31 10.05
CA LYS A 107 18.88 6.70 10.24
C LYS A 107 17.88 7.52 11.05
N LYS A 108 18.22 8.77 11.36
CA LYS A 108 17.27 9.72 11.96
C LYS A 108 16.16 10.01 10.94
N LEU A 109 14.91 9.72 11.29
CA LEU A 109 13.75 9.95 10.41
C LEU A 109 12.83 11.03 10.98
N ARG A 110 12.26 11.84 10.09
CA ARG A 110 11.27 12.88 10.41
C ARG A 110 9.90 12.44 9.91
N PHE A 111 8.90 12.58 10.75
CA PHE A 111 7.51 12.26 10.44
C PHE A 111 6.65 13.51 10.57
N TYR A 112 5.65 13.66 9.72
CA TYR A 112 4.91 14.91 9.51
C TYR A 112 3.39 14.73 9.65
N ASN A 113 2.69 15.81 9.97
CA ASN A 113 1.23 15.92 9.85
C ASN A 113 0.93 17.06 8.88
N GLY A 114 0.67 16.71 7.62
CA GLY A 114 0.69 17.68 6.52
C GLY A 114 2.11 18.25 6.34
N LYS A 115 2.25 19.58 6.38
CA LYS A 115 3.55 20.26 6.29
C LYS A 115 4.30 20.37 7.63
N LYS A 116 3.62 20.14 8.75
CA LYS A 116 4.19 20.34 10.09
C LYS A 116 4.95 19.10 10.55
N LEU A 117 6.18 19.28 11.04
CA LEU A 117 6.93 18.21 11.69
C LEU A 117 6.15 17.72 12.93
N ALA A 118 5.82 16.42 12.95
CA ALA A 118 5.13 15.78 14.07
C ALA A 118 6.12 15.27 15.12
N PHE A 119 7.15 14.54 14.69
CA PHE A 119 8.26 14.11 15.53
C PHE A 119 9.46 13.63 14.71
N THR A 120 10.59 13.49 15.40
CA THR A 120 11.80 12.87 14.87
C THR A 120 12.08 11.58 15.64
N VAL A 121 12.52 10.54 14.94
CA VAL A 121 12.92 9.25 15.53
C VAL A 121 14.41 9.05 15.31
N PRO A 122 15.22 8.89 16.38
CA PRO A 122 16.64 8.56 16.26
C PRO A 122 16.89 7.23 15.54
N LYS A 123 18.11 7.03 15.05
CA LYS A 123 18.57 5.74 14.50
C LYS A 123 18.42 4.62 15.55
N GLY A 124 18.03 3.43 15.10
CA GLY A 124 17.95 2.23 15.92
C GLY A 124 16.67 2.09 16.75
N LYS A 125 15.69 2.99 16.58
CA LYS A 125 14.42 2.94 17.32
C LYS A 125 13.34 2.24 16.50
N GLN A 126 12.42 1.60 17.21
CA GLN A 126 11.28 0.90 16.62
C GLN A 126 10.10 1.85 16.39
N VAL A 127 9.47 1.71 15.23
CA VAL A 127 8.22 2.38 14.87
C VAL A 127 7.23 1.36 14.33
N THR A 128 5.94 1.57 14.56
CA THR A 128 4.88 0.66 14.10
C THR A 128 4.09 1.28 12.96
N LEU A 129 4.02 0.62 11.81
CA LEU A 129 3.17 1.02 10.68
C LEU A 129 1.69 0.83 11.03
N LYS A 130 0.90 1.91 10.92
CA LYS A 130 -0.51 1.94 11.32
C LYS A 130 -1.47 2.15 10.15
N LYS A 131 -1.12 3.05 9.22
CA LYS A 131 -2.00 3.44 8.12
C LYS A 131 -1.19 3.73 6.86
N LEU A 132 -1.88 3.69 5.74
CA LEU A 132 -1.41 4.10 4.42
C LEU A 132 -2.42 5.08 3.82
N THR A 133 -1.93 6.12 3.16
CA THR A 133 -2.73 7.08 2.38
C THR A 133 -2.16 7.24 0.99
N LEU A 134 -3.03 7.18 -0.03
CA LEU A 134 -2.70 7.49 -1.41
C LEU A 134 -3.02 8.96 -1.71
N SER A 135 -2.08 9.71 -2.27
CA SER A 135 -2.31 11.10 -2.68
C SER A 135 -1.41 11.51 -3.85
N LYS A 136 -2.04 11.93 -4.96
CA LYS A 136 -1.35 12.41 -6.17
C LYS A 136 -0.26 11.44 -6.68
N GLY A 137 -0.53 10.14 -6.68
CA GLY A 137 0.42 9.10 -7.09
C GLY A 137 1.52 8.78 -6.07
N ASN A 138 1.51 9.42 -4.90
CA ASN A 138 2.43 9.11 -3.81
C ASN A 138 1.74 8.28 -2.74
N ILE A 139 2.54 7.46 -2.06
CA ILE A 139 2.15 6.67 -0.91
C ILE A 139 2.73 7.32 0.33
N TYR A 140 1.87 7.58 1.32
CA TYR A 140 2.28 8.05 2.63
C TYR A 140 1.97 6.98 3.66
N LEU A 141 2.95 6.68 4.51
CA LEU A 141 2.82 5.70 5.57
C LEU A 141 2.79 6.40 6.92
N GLN A 142 1.77 6.09 7.73
CA GLN A 142 1.70 6.54 9.11
C GLN A 142 2.42 5.57 10.01
N PHE A 143 3.40 6.07 10.73
CA PHE A 143 4.10 5.35 11.76
C PHE A 143 3.78 5.90 13.15
N GLN A 144 3.75 5.00 14.13
CA GLN A 144 3.61 5.30 15.54
C GLN A 144 4.96 5.15 16.26
N TYR A 145 5.29 6.13 17.10
CA TYR A 145 6.43 6.09 18.03
C TYR A 145 5.96 6.59 19.41
N GLY A 146 5.94 5.69 20.40
CA GLY A 146 5.27 5.95 21.67
C GLY A 146 3.79 6.30 21.47
N LYS A 147 3.35 7.44 22.02
CA LYS A 147 1.98 7.97 21.87
C LYS A 147 1.78 8.84 20.61
N LYS A 148 2.83 9.09 19.81
CA LYS A 148 2.77 10.00 18.65
C LYS A 148 2.61 9.23 17.35
N THR A 149 1.89 9.81 16.39
CA THR A 149 1.76 9.30 15.01
C THR A 149 2.07 10.39 13.99
N GLY A 150 2.68 9.99 12.88
CA GLY A 150 3.09 10.92 11.83
C GLY A 150 3.40 10.18 10.53
N TRP A 151 3.40 10.92 9.44
CA TRP A 151 3.46 10.41 8.09
C TRP A 151 4.85 10.62 7.49
N ILE A 152 5.26 9.69 6.63
CA ILE A 152 6.44 9.81 5.78
C ILE A 152 6.05 9.39 4.36
N SER A 153 6.58 10.08 3.36
CA SER A 153 6.45 9.66 1.96
C SER A 153 7.34 8.46 1.71
N VAL A 154 6.82 7.47 1.00
CA VAL A 154 7.61 6.37 0.44
C VAL A 154 7.54 6.46 -1.08
N ASN A 155 7.91 5.38 -1.79
CA ASN A 155 7.90 5.28 -3.26
C ASN A 155 8.62 6.43 -3.96
N ASN A 156 9.65 6.97 -3.32
CA ASN A 156 10.37 8.12 -3.84
C ASN A 156 11.28 7.67 -5.00
N LYS A 157 11.19 8.35 -6.15
CA LYS A 157 11.95 8.00 -7.35
C LYS A 157 13.47 8.03 -7.15
N ASN A 158 13.96 8.93 -6.29
CA ASN A 158 15.39 9.14 -6.03
C ASN A 158 15.77 8.61 -4.64
N TYR A 159 15.28 7.43 -4.27
CA TYR A 159 15.59 6.83 -2.99
C TYR A 159 17.07 6.44 -2.90
N ASP A 160 17.75 6.90 -1.85
CA ASP A 160 19.15 6.57 -1.57
C ASP A 160 19.24 5.22 -0.83
N PHE A 161 19.69 4.18 -1.55
CA PHE A 161 19.87 2.83 -1.02
C PHE A 161 21.06 2.69 -0.06
N GLU A 162 22.02 3.62 -0.09
CA GLU A 162 23.14 3.66 0.87
C GLU A 162 22.72 4.29 2.20
N SER A 163 21.62 5.06 2.19
CA SER A 163 21.02 5.67 3.37
C SER A 163 19.58 5.19 3.60
N PRO A 164 19.36 3.89 3.91
CA PRO A 164 18.01 3.37 4.04
C PRO A 164 17.25 3.99 5.20
N TYR A 165 15.93 3.98 5.10
CA TYR A 165 15.03 4.46 6.16
C TYR A 165 15.00 3.47 7.31
N PHE A 166 14.86 2.19 6.99
CA PHE A 166 14.74 1.12 7.97
C PHE A 166 15.82 0.06 7.78
N LYS A 167 16.30 -0.48 8.89
CA LYS A 167 17.31 -1.55 8.89
C LYS A 167 16.74 -2.77 8.19
N LYS A 168 17.60 -3.42 7.39
CA LYS A 168 17.36 -4.75 6.80
C LYS A 168 16.20 -4.81 5.78
N VAL A 169 15.63 -3.67 5.36
CA VAL A 169 14.69 -3.60 4.23
C VAL A 169 15.41 -3.87 2.91
N ASN A 170 16.48 -3.14 2.59
CA ASN A 170 17.18 -3.28 1.29
C ASN A 170 17.62 -4.71 0.99
N SER A 171 18.12 -5.44 2.00
CA SER A 171 18.47 -6.86 1.88
C SER A 171 17.30 -7.80 1.53
N ARG A 172 16.07 -7.30 1.47
CA ARG A 172 14.83 -8.04 1.19
C ARG A 172 14.05 -7.47 0.00
N LEU A 173 14.63 -6.50 -0.72
CA LEU A 173 14.02 -5.95 -1.92
C LEU A 173 14.22 -6.89 -3.11
N ALA A 174 15.38 -7.56 -3.17
CA ALA A 174 15.58 -8.72 -4.04
C ALA A 174 14.89 -9.93 -3.40
N GLY A 175 13.79 -10.35 -4.00
CA GLY A 175 12.98 -11.50 -3.60
C GLY A 175 12.01 -11.81 -4.73
#